data_AF-A0A1I6GUB3-F1
#
_entry.id   AF-A0A1I6GUB3-F1
#
_cell.length_a   1.000
_cell.length_b   1.000
_cell.length_c   1.000
_cell.angle_alpha   90.00
_cell.angle_beta   90.00
_cell.angle_gamma   90.00
#
_symmetry.space_group_name_H-M   'P 1'
#
loop_
_entity.id
_entity.type
_entity.pdbx_description
1 polymer ?
#
loop_
_entity_poly.entity_id
_entity_poly.type
_entity_poly.pdbx_seq_one_letter_code
_entity_poly.pdbx_strand_id
1 'polypeptide(L)' 'MTDGAAADDETGGDSDGSGRDDEADGDAGGGSSHLDDVEDGAGCTEIWERLSERREE' A
#
# COMPACT_ATOMS: atom_id res chain seq x y z
N MET A 1 3.94 -32.11 -31.89
CA MET A 1 2.97 -33.06 -31.31
C MET A 1 2.79 -32.68 -29.85
N THR A 2 1.90 -31.73 -29.56
CA THR A 2 1.48 -31.46 -28.17
C THR A 2 0.24 -32.32 -27.95
N ASP A 3 0.41 -33.44 -27.25
CA ASP A 3 -0.69 -34.30 -26.83
C ASP A 3 -1.23 -33.80 -25.49
N GLY A 4 -2.55 -33.93 -25.29
CA GLY A 4 -3.16 -33.91 -23.96
C GLY A 4 -4.03 -32.70 -23.65
N ALA A 5 -5.17 -32.59 -24.34
CA ALA A 5 -6.34 -31.95 -23.75
C ALA A 5 -6.87 -32.87 -22.62
N ALA A 6 -6.89 -32.38 -21.39
CA ALA A 6 -7.68 -32.96 -20.30
C ALA A 6 -8.67 -31.89 -19.85
N ALA A 7 -9.94 -32.15 -20.13
CA ALA A 7 -11.06 -31.43 -19.54
C ALA A 7 -11.23 -31.90 -18.09
N ASP A 8 -11.51 -30.99 -17.17
CA ASP A 8 -12.41 -31.32 -16.06
C ASP A 8 -13.15 -30.06 -15.62
N ASP A 9 -14.43 -30.29 -15.40
CA ASP A 9 -15.53 -29.34 -15.21
C ASP A 9 -15.95 -29.34 -13.74
N GLU A 10 -16.61 -28.25 -13.36
CA GLU A 10 -17.42 -28.04 -12.16
C GLU A 10 -16.83 -27.44 -10.88
N THR A 11 -17.42 -26.27 -10.65
CA THR A 11 -17.59 -25.45 -9.46
C THR A 11 -17.81 -26.19 -8.13
N GLY A 12 -17.26 -25.64 -7.04
CA GLY A 12 -17.80 -25.85 -5.70
C GLY A 12 -16.79 -25.81 -4.57
N GLY A 13 -16.72 -24.68 -3.85
CA GLY A 13 -15.96 -24.59 -2.61
C GLY A 13 -15.99 -23.19 -2.01
N ASP A 14 -17.18 -22.74 -1.60
CA ASP A 14 -17.31 -21.69 -0.59
C ASP A 14 -16.52 -22.15 0.64
N SER A 15 -15.49 -21.39 1.01
CA SER A 15 -14.79 -21.57 2.27
C SER A 15 -14.59 -20.19 2.85
N ASP A 16 -15.69 -19.77 3.50
CA ASP A 16 -15.75 -19.26 4.86
C ASP A 16 -14.69 -18.23 5.22
N GLY A 17 -15.17 -16.99 5.37
CA GLY A 17 -14.38 -15.85 5.75
C GLY A 17 -13.56 -16.12 7.01
N SER A 18 -12.24 -16.27 6.83
CA SER A 18 -11.32 -15.93 7.90
C SER A 18 -11.30 -14.41 8.00
N GLY A 19 -12.22 -13.87 8.80
CA GLY A 19 -12.18 -12.50 9.28
C GLY A 19 -10.79 -12.21 9.84
N ARG A 20 -9.99 -11.52 9.04
CA ARG A 20 -8.94 -10.69 9.59
C ARG A 20 -9.63 -9.37 9.86
N ASP A 21 -10.18 -9.26 11.05
CA ASP A 21 -10.25 -7.97 11.74
C ASP A 21 -8.81 -7.50 11.99
N ASP A 22 -8.06 -7.29 10.90
CA ASP A 22 -6.94 -6.39 10.91
C ASP A 22 -7.63 -5.05 10.69
N GLU A 23 -8.01 -4.43 11.80
CA GLU A 23 -7.95 -2.98 11.91
C GLU A 23 -6.49 -2.62 11.59
N ALA A 24 -6.10 -2.73 10.32
CA ALA A 24 -4.93 -2.12 9.76
C ALA A 24 -5.25 -0.63 9.79
N ASP A 25 -5.12 -0.11 11.01
CA ASP A 25 -4.81 1.24 11.42
C ASP A 25 -4.96 2.20 10.23
N GLY A 26 -6.09 2.90 10.21
CA GLY A 26 -6.55 3.70 9.10
C GLY A 26 -5.54 4.77 8.70
N ASP A 27 -4.55 4.37 7.89
CA ASP A 27 -3.62 5.21 7.17
C ASP A 27 -2.74 4.35 6.23
N ALA A 28 -3.32 3.64 5.27
CA ALA A 28 -2.55 3.02 4.19
C ALA A 28 -2.04 4.05 3.14
N GLY A 29 -1.91 5.34 3.52
CA GLY A 29 -1.58 6.41 2.57
C GLY A 29 -1.34 7.83 3.11
N GLY A 30 -1.28 8.09 4.42
CA GLY A 30 -1.16 9.46 4.98
C GLY A 30 0.09 9.71 5.83
N GLY A 31 0.93 8.71 6.12
CA GLY A 31 2.23 8.90 6.75
C GLY A 31 3.18 9.75 5.88
N SER A 32 2.93 9.78 4.57
CA SER A 32 3.62 10.63 3.60
C SER A 32 2.88 11.93 3.28
N SER A 33 1.67 12.17 3.82
CA SER A 33 0.92 13.41 3.53
C SER A 33 1.69 14.65 3.96
N HIS A 34 2.47 14.56 5.04
CA HIS A 34 3.35 15.65 5.47
C HIS A 34 4.55 15.90 4.54
N LEU A 35 4.85 14.95 3.67
CA LEU A 35 5.90 14.98 2.65
C LEU A 35 5.36 15.22 1.24
N ASP A 36 4.05 15.43 1.05
CA ASP A 36 3.45 15.71 -0.28
C ASP A 36 4.03 17.00 -0.92
N ASP A 37 4.50 17.90 -0.08
CA ASP A 37 5.14 19.18 -0.44
C ASP A 37 6.67 19.06 -0.62
N VAL A 38 7.20 17.83 -0.59
CA VAL A 38 8.62 17.51 -0.75
C VAL A 38 8.80 16.77 -2.07
N GLU A 39 9.72 17.25 -2.91
CA GLU A 39 10.03 16.60 -4.19
C GLU A 39 10.66 15.21 -3.98
N ASP A 40 10.28 14.26 -4.84
CA ASP A 40 10.83 12.91 -4.83
C ASP A 40 12.34 12.96 -5.13
N GLY A 41 13.16 12.48 -4.19
CA GLY A 41 14.62 12.57 -4.25
C GLY A 41 15.24 13.77 -3.52
N ALA A 42 14.46 14.56 -2.77
CA ALA A 42 15.00 15.57 -1.86
C ALA A 42 15.97 14.96 -0.83
N GLY A 43 17.08 15.64 -0.58
CA GLY A 43 18.07 15.20 0.40
C GLY A 43 17.59 15.36 1.84
N CYS A 44 18.21 14.62 2.77
CA CYS A 44 17.86 14.66 4.19
C CYS A 44 17.87 16.09 4.79
N THR A 45 18.79 16.95 4.36
CA THR A 45 18.89 18.34 4.83
C THR A 45 17.71 19.18 4.31
N GLU A 46 17.37 19.05 3.04
CA GLU A 46 16.32 19.83 2.38
C GLU A 46 14.93 19.51 2.99
N ILE A 47 14.69 18.24 3.31
CA ILE A 47 13.49 17.80 4.03
C ILE A 47 13.40 18.47 5.41
N TRP A 48 14.51 18.53 6.14
CA TRP A 48 14.54 19.13 7.48
C TRP A 48 14.30 20.64 7.47
N GLU A 49 14.88 21.37 6.51
CA GLU A 49 14.66 22.81 6.36
C GLU A 49 13.17 23.11 6.12
N ARG A 50 12.56 22.40 5.16
CA ARG A 50 11.13 22.51 4.83
C ARG A 50 10.22 22.25 6.03
N LEU A 51 10.55 21.23 6.85
CA LEU A 51 9.79 20.87 8.05
C LEU A 51 9.99 21.86 9.21
N SER A 52 11.17 22.47 9.33
CA SER A 52 11.45 23.49 10.35
C SER A 52 10.66 24.76 10.08
N GLU A 53 10.70 25.27 8.85
CA GLU A 53 9.98 26.49 8.46
C GLU A 53 8.47 26.38 8.72
N ARG A 54 7.86 25.24 8.33
CA ARG A 54 6.43 24.96 8.58
C ARG A 54 6.09 24.91 10.08
N ARG A 55 7.02 24.47 10.92
CA ARG A 55 6.83 24.37 12.37
C ARG A 55 6.96 25.73 13.07
N GLU A 56 7.77 26.62 12.52
CA GLU A 56 8.08 27.93 13.10
C GLU A 56 7.05 29.02 12.74
N GLU A 57 6.13 28.73 11.82
CA GLU A 57 4.97 29.56 11.45
C GLU A 57 3.79 29.44 12.43
#